data_AF-A0A9D4NIQ8-F1
#
_entry.id   AF-A0A9D4NIQ8-F1
#
_cell.length_a   1.000
_cell.length_b   1.000
_cell.length_c   1.000
_cell.angle_alpha   90.00
_cell.angle_beta   90.00
_cell.angle_gamma   90.00
#
_symmetry.space_group_name_H-M   'P 1'
#
loop_
_entity.id
_entity.type
_entity.pdbx_description
1 polymer ?
#
loop_
_entity_poly.entity_id
_entity_poly.type
_entity_poly.pdbx_seq_one_letter_code
_entity_poly.pdbx_strand_id
1 'polypeptide(L)'
;MRDCANTCFPTKRKRRHLKPFWTKELTELHAYTRSSRAAWCSAGKPRGAQHKEYREYKAVKAHFRRAMRRCGEQFMTELDHKLEYDSVHDSVSFWWTVNLRKRGSGADIGGGINFDGNMYRSREEIPEQWAKYFKDLYTPSSSPDFDSHWEYVVRQEVEQT
;
A
#
# COMPACT_ATOMS: atom_id res chain seq x y z
N MET A 1 7.21 -2.02 37.86
CA MET A 1 6.36 -1.62 36.71
C MET A 1 7.10 -0.87 35.59
N ARG A 2 8.28 -0.25 35.81
CA ARG A 2 9.01 0.46 34.74
C ARG A 2 9.77 -0.46 33.77
N ASP A 3 10.09 -1.70 34.16
CA ASP A 3 10.91 -2.60 33.35
C ASP A 3 10.16 -3.19 32.14
N CYS A 4 8.86 -3.44 32.30
CA CYS A 4 8.01 -3.99 31.24
C CYS A 4 7.90 -3.04 30.04
N ALA A 5 7.80 -1.72 30.32
CA ALA A 5 7.66 -0.70 29.29
C ALA A 5 8.94 -0.59 28.43
N ASN A 6 10.13 -0.69 29.04
CA ASN A 6 11.40 -0.57 28.32
C ASN A 6 11.69 -1.77 27.39
N THR A 7 11.10 -2.95 27.66
CA THR A 7 11.15 -4.10 26.75
C THR A 7 10.12 -4.03 25.62
N CYS A 8 8.99 -3.35 25.84
CA CYS A 8 7.90 -3.31 24.87
C CYS A 8 8.02 -2.16 23.86
N PHE A 9 8.64 -1.04 24.24
CA PHE A 9 8.74 0.13 23.37
C PHE A 9 10.08 0.19 22.61
N PRO A 10 10.08 0.31 21.27
CA PRO A 10 11.30 0.43 20.50
C PRO A 10 12.13 1.64 20.92
N THR A 11 13.30 1.42 21.51
CA THR A 11 14.21 2.49 21.96
C THR A 11 14.99 3.16 20.81
N LYS A 12 14.98 2.56 19.61
CA LYS A 12 15.67 3.11 18.44
C LYS A 12 14.76 4.04 17.65
N ARG A 13 15.22 5.28 17.44
CA ARG A 13 14.54 6.27 16.60
C ARG A 13 14.40 5.74 15.16
N LYS A 14 13.19 5.81 14.58
CA LYS A 14 12.94 5.44 13.18
C LYS A 14 13.87 6.23 12.27
N ARG A 15 14.72 5.52 11.53
CA ARG A 15 15.65 6.13 10.57
C ARG A 15 14.85 6.63 9.37
N ARG A 16 14.53 7.93 9.36
CA ARG A 16 13.74 8.58 8.28
C ARG A 16 14.28 8.34 6.87
N HIS A 17 15.59 8.12 6.72
CA HIS A 17 16.23 7.89 5.42
C HIS A 17 16.14 6.43 4.93
N LEU A 18 15.81 5.48 5.80
CA LEU A 18 15.60 4.10 5.38
C LEU A 18 14.18 3.94 4.85
N LYS A 19 14.06 3.25 3.72
CA LYS A 19 12.75 2.88 3.19
C LYS A 19 12.02 2.05 4.27
N PRO A 20 10.71 2.26 4.50
CA PRO A 20 9.97 1.55 5.55
C PRO A 20 10.05 0.02 5.45
N PHE A 21 10.16 -0.50 4.24
CA PHE A 21 10.29 -1.92 3.92
C PHE A 21 11.73 -2.48 3.96
N TRP A 22 12.68 -1.75 4.56
CA TRP A 22 14.07 -2.21 4.63
C TRP A 22 14.23 -3.31 5.69
N THR A 23 14.33 -4.56 5.23
CA THR A 23 14.44 -5.75 6.09
C THR A 23 15.89 -6.10 6.45
N LYS A 24 16.05 -7.04 7.39
CA LYS A 24 17.36 -7.64 7.72
C LYS A 24 17.98 -8.33 6.50
N GLU A 25 17.17 -9.07 5.73
CA GLU A 25 17.58 -9.71 4.47
C GLU A 25 18.18 -8.68 3.50
N LEU A 26 17.53 -7.52 3.30
CA LEU A 26 18.05 -6.46 2.44
C LEU A 26 19.37 -5.89 2.94
N THR A 27 19.55 -5.83 4.27
CA THR A 27 20.81 -5.39 4.88
C THR A 27 21.95 -6.36 4.56
N GLU A 28 21.70 -7.66 4.71
CA GLU A 28 22.67 -8.73 4.41
C GLU A 28 23.01 -8.77 2.92
N LEU A 29 21.99 -8.72 2.04
CA LEU A 29 22.19 -8.68 0.59
C LEU A 29 22.92 -7.43 0.12
N HIS A 30 22.64 -6.28 0.73
CA HIS A 30 23.34 -5.03 0.43
C HIS A 30 24.82 -5.12 0.84
N ALA A 31 25.11 -5.66 2.02
CA ALA A 31 26.49 -5.92 2.46
C ALA A 31 27.22 -6.85 1.48
N TYR A 32 26.58 -7.95 1.07
CA TYR A 32 27.16 -8.88 0.10
C TYR A 32 27.38 -8.26 -1.29
N THR A 33 26.47 -7.38 -1.72
CA THR A 33 26.64 -6.59 -2.96
C THR A 33 27.85 -5.67 -2.88
N ARG A 34 28.11 -5.05 -1.72
CA ARG A 34 29.30 -4.21 -1.51
C ARG A 34 30.58 -5.05 -1.54
N SER A 35 30.60 -6.20 -0.86
CA SER A 35 31.76 -7.09 -0.83
C SER A 35 32.10 -7.63 -2.22
N SER A 36 31.11 -8.13 -2.97
CA SER A 36 31.33 -8.60 -4.36
C SER A 36 31.77 -7.48 -5.30
N ARG A 37 31.25 -6.25 -5.13
CA ARG A 37 31.73 -5.08 -5.88
C ARG A 37 33.19 -4.77 -5.57
N ALA A 38 33.60 -4.87 -4.30
CA ALA A 38 34.99 -4.64 -3.89
C ALA A 38 35.94 -5.69 -4.49
N ALA A 39 35.54 -6.97 -4.47
CA ALA A 39 36.29 -8.05 -5.12
C ALA A 39 36.43 -7.80 -6.64
N TRP A 40 35.34 -7.47 -7.32
CA TRP A 40 35.37 -7.12 -8.75
C TRP A 40 36.25 -5.91 -9.06
N CYS A 41 36.24 -4.88 -8.19
CA CYS A 41 37.14 -3.74 -8.35
C CYS A 41 38.61 -4.10 -8.15
N SER A 42 38.90 -4.96 -7.17
CA SER A 42 40.26 -5.43 -6.85
C SER A 42 40.84 -6.29 -7.98
N ALA A 43 40.00 -7.02 -8.69
CA ALA A 43 40.37 -7.79 -9.88
C ALA A 43 40.58 -6.93 -11.15
N GLY A 44 40.54 -5.59 -11.06
CA GLY A 44 40.73 -4.70 -12.21
C GLY A 44 39.44 -4.39 -12.99
N LYS A 45 38.26 -4.65 -12.40
CA LYS A 45 36.94 -4.43 -13.03
C LYS A 45 36.76 -5.16 -14.37
N PRO A 46 37.12 -6.45 -14.47
CA PRO A 46 37.05 -7.19 -15.72
C PRO A 46 35.60 -7.26 -16.23
N ARG A 47 35.40 -7.34 -17.54
CA ARG A 47 34.06 -7.34 -18.17
C ARG A 47 33.83 -8.61 -18.96
N GLY A 48 32.63 -9.17 -18.85
CA GLY A 48 32.20 -10.32 -19.64
C GLY A 48 32.01 -11.58 -18.82
N ALA A 49 31.27 -12.54 -19.38
CA ALA A 49 30.85 -13.77 -18.70
C ALA A 49 32.00 -14.76 -18.40
N GLN A 50 33.16 -14.54 -19.00
CA GLN A 50 34.38 -15.32 -18.75
C GLN A 50 35.02 -15.00 -17.38
N HIS A 51 34.72 -13.84 -16.80
CA HIS A 51 35.31 -13.43 -15.52
C HIS A 51 34.36 -13.75 -14.35
N LYS A 52 34.83 -14.57 -13.41
CA LYS A 52 34.06 -15.02 -12.24
C LYS A 52 33.57 -13.84 -11.40
N GLU A 53 34.45 -12.90 -11.07
CA GLU A 53 34.15 -11.76 -10.21
C GLU A 53 33.09 -10.84 -10.83
N TYR A 54 33.13 -10.67 -12.16
CA TYR A 54 32.09 -9.93 -12.88
C TYR A 54 30.74 -10.63 -12.78
N ARG A 55 30.70 -11.94 -13.05
CA ARG A 55 29.46 -12.74 -12.98
C ARG A 55 28.86 -12.72 -11.59
N GLU A 56 29.67 -12.96 -10.56
CA GLU A 56 29.24 -12.98 -9.16
C GLU A 56 28.67 -11.64 -8.74
N TYR A 57 29.41 -10.54 -8.96
CA TYR A 57 28.91 -9.20 -8.65
C TYR A 57 27.57 -8.89 -9.36
N LYS A 58 27.47 -9.23 -10.65
CA LYS A 58 26.24 -8.98 -11.42
C LYS A 58 25.07 -9.83 -10.94
N ALA A 59 25.30 -11.10 -10.60
CA ALA A 59 24.30 -12.01 -10.05
C ALA A 59 23.80 -11.51 -8.69
N VAL A 60 24.71 -11.15 -7.78
CA VAL A 60 24.38 -10.62 -6.45
C VAL A 60 23.62 -9.30 -6.55
N LYS A 61 24.07 -8.39 -7.40
CA LYS A 61 23.36 -7.12 -7.66
C LYS A 61 21.98 -7.32 -8.27
N ALA A 62 21.81 -8.34 -9.12
CA ALA A 62 20.49 -8.69 -9.66
C ALA A 62 19.58 -9.25 -8.56
N HIS A 63 20.11 -10.15 -7.72
CA HIS A 63 19.40 -10.72 -6.57
C HIS A 63 18.93 -9.64 -5.59
N PHE A 64 19.83 -8.74 -5.17
CA PHE A 64 19.48 -7.61 -4.30
C PHE A 64 18.37 -6.73 -4.89
N ARG A 65 18.43 -6.42 -6.19
CA ARG A 65 17.38 -5.63 -6.86
C ARG A 65 16.03 -6.35 -6.92
N ARG A 66 16.02 -7.67 -7.08
CA ARG A 66 14.79 -8.47 -7.01
C ARG A 66 14.20 -8.46 -5.60
N ALA A 67 15.04 -8.72 -4.58
CA ALA A 67 14.61 -8.66 -3.18
C ALA A 67 14.07 -7.28 -2.80
N MET A 68 14.72 -6.19 -3.25
CA MET A 68 14.26 -4.82 -3.04
C MET A 68 12.86 -4.56 -3.62
N ARG A 69 12.60 -5.05 -4.84
CA ARG A 69 11.27 -4.92 -5.47
C ARG A 69 10.24 -5.74 -4.72
N ARG A 70 10.53 -7.02 -4.44
CA ARG A 70 9.64 -7.91 -3.66
C ARG A 70 9.24 -7.30 -2.33
N CYS A 71 10.20 -6.81 -1.54
CA CYS A 71 9.91 -6.19 -0.24
C CYS A 71 9.09 -4.90 -0.41
N GLY A 72 9.37 -4.12 -1.45
CA GLY A 72 8.60 -2.92 -1.78
C GLY A 72 7.15 -3.25 -2.15
N GLU A 73 6.94 -4.24 -3.01
CA GLU A 73 5.62 -4.73 -3.44
C GLU A 73 4.83 -5.26 -2.24
N GLN A 74 5.42 -6.15 -1.43
CA GLN A 74 4.80 -6.70 -0.23
C GLN A 74 4.36 -5.60 0.74
N PHE A 75 5.22 -4.62 0.99
CA PHE A 75 4.89 -3.50 1.85
C PHE A 75 3.74 -2.65 1.30
N MET A 76 3.68 -2.43 -0.02
CA MET A 76 2.55 -1.72 -0.63
C MET A 76 1.25 -2.52 -0.51
N THR A 77 1.29 -3.83 -0.76
CA THR A 77 0.15 -4.73 -0.59
C THR A 77 -0.35 -4.75 0.85
N GLU A 78 0.54 -4.77 1.85
CA GLU A 78 0.17 -4.67 3.26
C GLU A 78 -0.53 -3.35 3.59
N LEU A 79 -0.06 -2.24 3.00
CA LEU A 79 -0.73 -0.94 3.16
C LEU A 79 -2.11 -0.92 2.49
N ASP A 80 -2.27 -1.56 1.33
CA ASP A 80 -3.56 -1.69 0.64
C ASP A 80 -4.55 -2.45 1.54
N HIS A 81 -4.18 -3.64 1.98
CA HIS A 81 -5.02 -4.46 2.85
C HIS A 81 -5.37 -3.77 4.16
N LYS A 82 -4.41 -3.06 4.76
CA LYS A 82 -4.68 -2.29 5.97
C LYS A 82 -5.71 -1.19 5.70
N LEU A 83 -5.55 -0.46 4.61
CA LEU A 83 -6.44 0.64 4.28
C LEU A 83 -7.86 0.12 3.96
N GLU A 84 -7.97 -0.96 3.19
CA GLU A 84 -9.24 -1.66 2.92
C GLU A 84 -9.90 -2.15 4.22
N TYR A 85 -9.13 -2.77 5.11
CA TYR A 85 -9.64 -3.22 6.41
C TYR A 85 -10.17 -2.06 7.26
N ASP A 86 -9.36 -1.00 7.43
CA ASP A 86 -9.72 0.19 8.20
C ASP A 86 -10.97 0.87 7.58
N SER A 87 -11.13 0.81 6.26
CA SER A 87 -12.28 1.39 5.55
C SER A 87 -13.64 0.83 6.01
N VAL A 88 -13.67 -0.45 6.41
CA VAL A 88 -14.87 -1.15 6.88
C VAL A 88 -15.00 -1.10 8.40
N HIS A 89 -13.88 -1.16 9.13
CA HIS A 89 -13.88 -1.42 10.58
C HIS A 89 -13.56 -0.18 11.43
N ASP A 90 -12.78 0.77 10.91
CA ASP A 90 -12.31 1.94 11.65
C ASP A 90 -12.17 3.16 10.73
N SER A 91 -13.30 3.85 10.55
CA SER A 91 -13.37 5.08 9.75
C SER A 91 -12.38 6.17 10.23
N VAL A 92 -12.06 6.23 11.53
CA VAL A 92 -11.13 7.23 12.08
C VAL A 92 -9.71 6.93 11.61
N SER A 93 -9.25 5.70 11.76
CA SER A 93 -7.92 5.27 11.31
C SER A 93 -7.78 5.36 9.79
N PHE A 94 -8.85 5.03 9.05
CA PHE A 94 -8.92 5.20 7.61
C PHE A 94 -8.66 6.65 7.20
N TRP A 95 -9.48 7.59 7.68
CA TRP A 95 -9.36 9.00 7.31
C TRP A 95 -8.06 9.64 7.80
N TRP A 96 -7.56 9.23 8.97
CA TRP A 96 -6.24 9.66 9.43
C TRP A 96 -5.14 9.25 8.46
N THR A 97 -5.15 8.00 7.99
CA THR A 97 -4.17 7.47 7.02
C THR A 97 -4.26 8.16 5.66
N VAL A 98 -5.47 8.42 5.17
CA VAL A 98 -5.69 9.18 3.91
C VAL A 98 -5.18 10.61 4.04
N ASN A 99 -5.48 11.29 5.15
CA ASN A 99 -5.11 12.70 5.36
C ASN A 99 -3.63 12.94 5.66
N LEU A 100 -2.91 11.94 6.16
CA LEU A 100 -1.45 12.01 6.34
C LEU A 100 -0.66 12.12 5.03
N ARG A 101 -1.30 11.84 3.89
CA ARG A 101 -0.67 11.93 2.57
C ARG A 101 -0.39 13.40 2.23
N LYS A 102 0.85 13.69 1.82
CA LYS A 102 1.26 15.05 1.46
C LYS A 102 0.61 15.47 0.15
N ARG A 103 -0.08 16.62 0.15
CA ARG A 103 -0.53 17.30 -1.08
C ARG A 103 0.67 17.58 -1.99
N GLY A 104 0.56 17.25 -3.27
CA GLY A 104 1.55 17.59 -4.29
C GLY A 104 2.83 16.74 -4.30
N SER A 105 2.96 15.73 -3.43
CA SER A 105 3.94 14.66 -3.66
C SER A 105 3.36 13.76 -4.73
N GLY A 106 3.68 14.01 -6.01
CA GLY A 106 3.26 13.20 -7.17
C GLY A 106 3.80 11.78 -7.19
N ALA A 107 4.04 11.20 -6.01
CA ALA A 107 4.34 9.81 -5.82
C ALA A 107 3.19 9.25 -4.99
N ASP A 108 2.43 8.34 -5.61
CA ASP A 108 1.38 7.50 -5.03
C ASP A 108 1.95 6.54 -3.96
N ILE A 109 2.67 7.10 -2.99
CA ILE A 109 3.36 6.38 -1.94
C ILE A 109 2.35 6.22 -0.80
N GLY A 110 1.60 5.13 -0.86
CA GLY A 110 0.63 4.73 0.15
C GLY A 110 -0.27 3.60 -0.31
N GLY A 111 -0.99 2.99 0.63
CA GLY A 111 -2.00 1.98 0.31
C GLY A 111 -3.09 2.55 -0.59
N GLY A 112 -3.66 1.74 -1.48
CA GLY A 112 -4.81 2.08 -2.29
C GLY A 112 -6.07 1.40 -1.79
N ILE A 113 -7.20 1.85 -2.33
CA ILE A 113 -8.48 1.17 -2.17
C ILE A 113 -9.00 0.75 -3.54
N ASN A 114 -9.61 -0.43 -3.59
CA ASN A 114 -10.26 -0.93 -4.78
C ASN A 114 -11.72 -0.46 -4.83
N PHE A 115 -12.07 0.27 -5.89
CA PHE A 115 -13.46 0.57 -6.24
C PHE A 115 -13.73 0.08 -7.67
N ASP A 116 -14.72 -0.77 -7.83
CA ASP A 116 -15.15 -1.35 -9.12
C ASP A 116 -13.99 -1.94 -9.96
N GLY A 117 -13.06 -2.63 -9.30
CA GLY A 117 -11.91 -3.25 -9.93
C GLY A 117 -10.75 -2.29 -10.23
N ASN A 118 -10.90 -1.00 -9.92
CA ASN A 118 -9.87 0.01 -10.11
C ASN A 118 -9.21 0.40 -8.78
N MET A 119 -7.88 0.44 -8.75
CA MET A 119 -7.10 0.76 -7.56
C MET A 119 -6.79 2.26 -7.51
N TYR A 120 -7.31 2.95 -6.49
CA TYR A 120 -7.12 4.38 -6.27
C TYR A 120 -6.15 4.64 -5.12
N ARG A 121 -5.14 5.49 -5.33
CA ARG A 121 -4.05 5.73 -4.37
C ARG A 121 -3.82 7.19 -4.03
N SER A 122 -4.28 8.13 -4.85
CA SER A 122 -4.06 9.54 -4.54
C SER A 122 -4.95 9.99 -3.37
N ARG A 123 -4.55 11.10 -2.73
CA ARG A 123 -5.34 11.69 -1.66
C ARG A 123 -6.64 12.29 -2.20
N GLU A 124 -6.65 12.68 -3.47
CA GLU A 124 -7.76 13.35 -4.15
C GLU A 124 -8.78 12.32 -4.66
N GLU A 125 -8.33 11.23 -5.29
CA GLU A 125 -9.21 10.19 -5.83
C GLU A 125 -9.92 9.40 -4.73
N ILE A 126 -9.23 9.08 -3.63
CA ILE A 126 -9.81 8.25 -2.55
C ILE A 126 -11.11 8.87 -2.01
N PRO A 127 -11.15 10.14 -1.55
CA PRO A 127 -12.37 10.80 -1.12
C PRO A 127 -13.42 10.92 -2.22
N GLU A 128 -13.02 11.20 -3.46
CA GLU A 128 -13.95 11.33 -4.58
C GLU A 128 -14.70 10.03 -4.87
N GLN A 129 -13.98 8.90 -4.93
CA GLN A 129 -14.58 7.60 -5.17
C GLN A 129 -15.39 7.14 -3.96
N TRP A 130 -14.93 7.44 -2.75
CA TRP A 130 -15.69 7.19 -1.52
C TRP A 130 -17.03 7.96 -1.54
N ALA A 131 -17.02 9.23 -1.93
CA ALA A 131 -18.23 10.05 -2.05
C ALA A 131 -19.18 9.52 -3.12
N LYS A 132 -18.66 9.06 -4.28
CA LYS A 132 -19.46 8.42 -5.34
C LYS A 132 -20.14 7.15 -4.84
N TYR A 133 -19.39 6.25 -4.22
CA TYR A 133 -19.93 4.99 -3.67
C TYR A 133 -21.10 5.24 -2.73
N PHE A 134 -20.95 6.15 -1.75
CA PHE A 134 -22.05 6.45 -0.83
C PHE A 134 -23.18 7.23 -1.48
N LYS A 135 -22.89 8.12 -2.44
CA LYS A 135 -23.93 8.80 -3.20
C LYS A 135 -24.81 7.78 -3.93
N ASP A 136 -24.21 6.80 -4.59
CA ASP A 136 -24.95 5.77 -5.32
C ASP A 136 -25.72 4.87 -4.34
N LEU A 137 -25.12 4.51 -3.20
CA LEU A 137 -25.78 3.72 -2.15
C LEU A 137 -27.02 4.42 -1.57
N TYR A 138 -26.96 5.74 -1.39
CA TYR A 138 -28.07 6.53 -0.83
C TYR A 138 -29.00 7.11 -1.90
N THR A 139 -28.68 6.96 -3.19
CA THR A 139 -29.58 7.38 -4.27
C THR A 139 -30.65 6.30 -4.42
N PRO A 140 -31.94 6.61 -4.16
CA PRO A 140 -33.00 5.63 -4.36
C PRO A 140 -33.03 5.20 -5.82
N SER A 141 -32.73 3.94 -6.08
CA SER A 141 -32.92 3.34 -7.39
C SER A 141 -34.26 2.62 -7.40
N SER A 142 -35.15 2.96 -8.32
CA SER A 142 -36.34 2.16 -8.58
C SER A 142 -35.89 0.79 -9.09
N SER A 143 -36.27 -0.27 -8.39
CA SER A 143 -36.09 -1.63 -8.90
C SER A 143 -36.83 -1.74 -10.24
N PRO A 144 -36.28 -2.43 -11.25
CA PRO A 144 -37.03 -2.76 -12.47
C PRO A 144 -38.32 -3.54 -12.15
N ASP A 145 -38.29 -4.31 -11.07
CA ASP A 145 -39.42 -5.10 -10.56
C ASP A 145 -40.26 -4.32 -9.54
N PHE A 146 -40.05 -3.01 -9.40
CA PHE A 146 -40.82 -2.19 -8.49
C PHE A 146 -42.27 -2.10 -8.99
N ASP A 147 -43.18 -2.70 -8.23
CA ASP A 147 -44.60 -2.70 -8.52
C ASP A 147 -45.19 -1.30 -8.27
N SER A 148 -45.09 -0.48 -9.31
CA SER A 148 -45.62 0.90 -9.34
C SER A 148 -47.15 0.91 -9.21
N HIS A 149 -47.81 -0.19 -9.56
CA HIS A 149 -49.26 -0.32 -9.43
C HIS A 149 -49.65 -0.55 -7.97
N TRP A 150 -48.95 -1.43 -7.27
CA TRP A 150 -49.13 -1.65 -5.83
C TRP A 150 -48.84 -0.39 -5.01
N GLU A 151 -47.77 0.34 -5.33
CA GLU A 151 -47.47 1.62 -4.66
C GLU A 151 -48.63 2.63 -4.79
N TYR A 152 -49.19 2.74 -5.99
CA TYR A 152 -50.33 3.62 -6.26
C TYR A 152 -51.56 3.22 -5.43
N VAL A 153 -51.89 1.93 -5.36
CA VAL A 153 -53.02 1.41 -4.58
C VAL A 153 -52.86 1.74 -3.09
N VAL A 154 -51.68 1.46 -2.51
CA VAL A 154 -51.42 1.72 -1.08
C VAL A 154 -51.48 3.22 -0.77
N ARG A 155 -50.94 4.08 -1.64
CA ARG A 155 -51.01 5.54 -1.44
C ARG A 155 -52.45 6.05 -1.41
N GLN A 156 -53.31 5.54 -2.30
CA GLN A 156 -54.72 5.93 -2.35
C GLN A 156 -55.52 5.47 -1.12
N GLU A 157 -55.21 4.30 -0.56
CA GLU A 157 -55.88 3.82 0.67
C GLU A 157 -55.44 4.61 1.93
N VAL A 158 -54.16 4.95 2.03
CA VAL A 158 -53.61 5.70 3.17
C VAL A 158 -54.10 7.16 3.18
N GLU A 159 -54.28 7.79 2.01
CA GLU A 159 -54.78 9.17 1.90
C GLU A 159 -56.30 9.32 2.16
N GLN A 160 -57.04 8.21 2.23
CA GLN A 160 -58.48 8.19 2.52
C GLN A 160 -58.80 7.94 4.00
N THR A 161 -57.79 7.79 4.87
CA THR A 161 -57.94 7.64 6.33
C THR A 161 -57.56 8.93 7.06
#